data_AF-A0AAX3MZT1-F1
#
_entry.id   AF-A0AAX3MZT1-F1
#
_cell.length_a   1.000
_cell.length_b   1.000
_cell.length_c   1.000
_cell.angle_alpha   90.00
_cell.angle_beta   90.00
_cell.angle_gamma   90.00
#
_symmetry.space_group_name_H-M   'P 1'
#
loop_
_entity.id
_entity.type
_entity.pdbx_description
1 polymer ?
#
loop_
_entity_poly.entity_id
_entity_poly.type
_entity_poly.pdbx_seq_one_letter_code
_entity_poly.pdbx_strand_id
1 'polypeptide(L)'
;MKRCFLAISSLFILVVFMMACGNNSNSSASILIYSGQEYIGQNVISSDQYPDKDLLGTISTKTDSNQIPQEDFSSNELTVGTKIYSLEDGILGAEVEENKLKLFNLKK
;
A
#
# COMPACT_ATOMS: atom_id res chain seq x y z
N MET A 1 38.64 39.74 45.35
CA MET A 1 38.56 38.27 45.49
C MET A 1 37.23 37.89 46.11
N LYS A 2 36.24 37.47 45.32
CA LYS A 2 35.11 36.63 45.77
C LYS A 2 34.70 35.75 44.60
N ARG A 3 34.90 34.45 44.78
CA ARG A 3 34.64 33.38 43.80
C ARG A 3 33.15 33.03 43.91
N CYS A 4 32.41 33.06 42.81
CA CYS A 4 31.04 32.55 42.76
C CYS A 4 31.02 31.29 41.90
N PHE A 5 30.98 30.17 42.63
CA PHE A 5 30.41 28.86 42.33
C PHE A 5 30.11 28.50 40.87
N LEU A 6 30.91 27.54 40.38
CA LEU A 6 30.58 26.60 39.33
C LEU A 6 29.34 25.79 39.76
N ALA A 7 28.24 25.90 39.01
CA ALA A 7 27.14 24.95 39.04
C ALA A 7 27.15 24.17 37.72
N ILE A 8 27.66 22.94 37.82
CA ILE A 8 27.52 21.87 36.85
C ILE A 8 26.03 21.51 36.81
N SER A 9 25.37 21.68 35.66
CA SER A 9 24.09 21.02 35.42
C SER A 9 24.11 20.37 34.06
N SER A 10 24.08 19.05 34.14
CA SER A 10 23.94 18.06 33.08
C SER A 10 22.88 18.49 32.05
N LEU A 11 23.30 18.64 30.80
CA LEU A 11 22.40 18.53 29.66
C LEU A 11 22.98 17.51 28.67
N PHE A 12 22.91 16.24 29.07
CA PHE A 12 22.78 15.15 28.13
C PHE A 12 21.44 15.32 27.41
N ILE A 13 21.46 15.52 26.10
CA ILE A 13 20.62 14.79 25.13
C ILE A 13 21.36 14.90 23.80
N LEU A 14 22.09 13.83 23.48
CA LEU A 14 22.68 13.59 22.17
C LEU A 14 21.51 13.26 21.24
N VAL A 15 21.02 14.24 20.49
CA VAL A 15 19.98 13.99 19.47
C VAL A 15 20.67 13.30 18.29
N VAL A 16 20.68 11.97 18.32
CA VAL A 16 21.05 11.15 17.17
C VAL A 16 19.86 11.14 16.22
N PHE A 17 19.80 12.11 15.32
CA PHE A 17 18.99 12.01 14.11
C PHE A 17 19.66 11.02 13.16
N MET A 18 19.45 9.72 13.39
CA MET A 18 19.65 8.73 12.33
C MET A 18 18.46 8.85 11.38
N MET A 19 18.64 9.65 10.32
CA MET A 19 17.83 9.53 9.11
C MET A 19 18.05 8.13 8.54
N ALA A 20 17.18 7.21 8.94
CA ALA A 20 16.96 5.97 8.21
C ALA A 20 16.18 6.33 6.94
N CYS A 21 16.86 6.90 5.94
CA CYS A 21 16.37 6.86 4.57
C CYS A 21 16.65 5.43 4.08
N GLY A 22 15.68 4.56 4.35
CA GLY A 22 15.69 3.17 3.92
C GLY A 22 15.87 3.07 2.41
N ASN A 23 16.79 2.18 2.04
CA ASN A 23 17.06 1.62 0.72
C ASN A 23 16.14 2.06 -0.42
N ASN A 24 16.79 2.57 -1.46
CA ASN A 24 16.26 2.66 -2.82
C ASN A 24 16.02 1.25 -3.39
N SER A 25 14.97 0.57 -2.92
CA SER A 25 14.39 -0.57 -3.60
C SER A 25 13.47 0.01 -4.67
N ASN A 26 13.74 -0.28 -5.95
CA ASN A 26 12.78 -0.02 -7.03
C ASN A 26 11.50 -0.84 -6.77
N SER A 27 10.66 -0.39 -5.86
CA SER A 27 9.37 -0.97 -5.55
C SER A 27 8.35 -0.24 -6.41
N SER A 28 8.04 -0.82 -7.56
CA SER A 28 6.92 -0.36 -8.37
C SER A 28 5.62 -0.51 -7.57
N ALA A 29 4.74 0.48 -7.64
CA ALA A 29 3.43 0.40 -7.00
C ALA A 29 2.62 -0.75 -7.62
N SER A 30 1.81 -1.41 -6.79
CA SER A 30 0.80 -2.36 -7.25
C SER A 30 -0.37 -1.58 -7.85
N ILE A 31 -0.73 -1.85 -9.09
CA ILE A 31 -1.75 -1.08 -9.83
C ILE A 31 -2.82 -2.02 -10.36
N LEU A 32 -4.08 -1.60 -10.23
CA LEU A 32 -5.26 -2.21 -10.82
C LEU A 32 -6.05 -1.13 -11.58
N ILE A 33 -6.42 -1.40 -12.83
CA ILE A 33 -7.34 -0.55 -13.58
C ILE A 33 -8.74 -1.17 -13.56
N TYR A 34 -9.73 -0.38 -13.15
CA TYR A 34 -11.14 -0.77 -13.16
C TYR A 34 -12.03 0.44 -13.47
N SER A 35 -12.96 0.28 -14.41
CA SER A 35 -13.85 1.34 -14.89
C SER A 35 -13.08 2.62 -15.32
N GLY A 36 -11.96 2.44 -16.02
CA GLY A 36 -11.07 3.50 -16.47
C GLY A 36 -10.31 4.23 -15.37
N GLN A 37 -10.39 3.77 -14.12
CA GLN A 37 -9.77 4.40 -12.96
C GLN A 37 -8.60 3.57 -12.45
N GLU A 38 -7.57 4.27 -11.96
CA GLU A 38 -6.38 3.66 -11.37
C GLU A 38 -6.58 3.45 -9.87
N TYR A 39 -6.39 2.22 -9.41
CA TYR A 39 -6.39 1.86 -8.01
C TYR A 39 -5.00 1.38 -7.60
N ILE A 40 -4.54 1.85 -6.44
CA ILE A 40 -3.22 1.54 -5.88
C ILE A 40 -3.35 0.48 -4.80
N GLY A 41 -2.59 -0.59 -4.95
CA GLY A 41 -2.59 -1.73 -4.04
C GLY A 41 -1.90 -1.40 -2.72
N GLN A 42 -2.55 -1.82 -1.64
CA GLN A 42 -2.20 -1.55 -0.26
C GLN A 42 -1.87 -2.87 0.47
N ASN A 43 -2.19 -2.93 1.76
CA ASN A 43 -2.02 -4.11 2.60
C ASN A 43 -2.98 -5.25 2.23
N VAL A 44 -2.58 -6.46 2.63
CA VAL A 44 -3.43 -7.66 2.61
C VAL A 44 -4.11 -7.81 3.95
N ILE A 45 -5.39 -8.14 3.93
CA ILE A 45 -6.25 -8.30 5.12
C ILE A 45 -7.04 -9.60 5.05
N SER A 46 -7.65 -9.99 6.18
CA SER A 46 -8.67 -11.05 6.16
C SER A 46 -9.90 -10.58 5.39
N SER A 47 -10.44 -11.47 4.57
CA SER A 47 -11.70 -11.26 3.87
C SER A 47 -12.88 -11.07 4.83
N ASP A 48 -12.81 -11.58 6.05
CA ASP A 48 -13.89 -11.48 7.04
C ASP A 48 -14.15 -10.03 7.49
N GLN A 49 -13.22 -9.11 7.23
CA GLN A 49 -13.41 -7.69 7.49
C GLN A 49 -14.44 -7.06 6.54
N TYR A 50 -14.73 -7.71 5.41
CA TYR A 50 -15.70 -7.27 4.40
C TYR A 50 -16.66 -8.42 4.05
N PRO A 51 -17.62 -8.74 4.95
CA PRO A 51 -18.56 -9.83 4.74
C PRO A 51 -19.53 -9.55 3.58
N ASP A 52 -19.85 -8.28 3.32
CA ASP A 52 -20.83 -7.85 2.32
C ASP A 52 -20.18 -7.41 0.99
N LYS A 53 -19.01 -7.97 0.67
CA LYS A 53 -18.27 -7.65 -0.56
C LYS A 53 -19.00 -8.18 -1.81
N ASP A 54 -19.02 -7.38 -2.87
CA ASP A 54 -19.67 -7.75 -4.14
C ASP A 54 -18.64 -8.11 -5.21
N LEU A 55 -18.80 -9.26 -5.86
CA LEU A 55 -17.91 -9.66 -6.96
C LEU A 55 -18.15 -8.76 -8.18
N LEU A 56 -17.11 -8.02 -8.59
CA LEU A 56 -17.14 -7.17 -9.78
C LEU A 56 -16.70 -7.91 -11.04
N GLY A 57 -15.74 -8.83 -10.89
CA GLY A 57 -15.17 -9.56 -12.02
C GLY A 57 -13.84 -10.22 -11.69
N THR A 58 -13.05 -10.48 -12.71
CA THR A 58 -11.74 -11.11 -12.60
C THR A 58 -10.71 -10.39 -13.47
N ILE A 59 -9.45 -10.40 -13.06
CA ILE A 59 -8.34 -9.88 -13.87
C ILE A 59 -8.28 -10.60 -15.22
N SER A 60 -8.30 -9.81 -16.30
CA SER A 60 -8.23 -10.27 -17.68
C SER A 60 -6.80 -10.20 -18.23
N THR A 61 -6.06 -9.15 -17.85
CA THR A 61 -4.73 -8.86 -18.39
C THR A 61 -3.72 -8.58 -17.27
N LYS A 62 -2.55 -9.23 -17.33
CA LYS A 62 -1.40 -8.90 -16.48
C LYS A 62 -0.30 -8.23 -17.30
N THR A 63 0.14 -7.05 -16.90
CA THR A 63 1.30 -6.37 -17.48
C THR A 63 2.59 -6.67 -16.71
N ASP A 64 3.73 -6.22 -17.23
CA ASP A 64 4.99 -6.27 -16.47
C ASP A 64 4.89 -5.42 -15.19
N SER A 65 5.62 -5.82 -14.14
CA SER A 65 5.57 -5.15 -12.82
C SER A 65 5.98 -3.67 -12.85
N ASN A 66 6.72 -3.25 -13.87
CA ASN A 66 7.21 -1.88 -14.05
C ASN A 66 6.38 -1.09 -15.08
N GLN A 67 5.30 -1.67 -15.59
CA GLN A 67 4.39 -1.02 -16.53
C GLN A 67 3.09 -0.65 -15.82
N ILE A 68 2.53 0.50 -16.18
CA ILE A 68 1.20 0.91 -15.73
C ILE A 68 0.18 0.23 -16.66
N PRO A 69 -0.74 -0.60 -16.14
CA PRO A 69 -1.81 -1.17 -16.95
C PRO A 69 -2.74 -0.08 -17.49
N GLN A 70 -3.44 -0.34 -18.59
CA GLN A 70 -4.29 0.66 -19.27
C GLN A 70 -5.72 0.17 -19.54
N GLU A 71 -5.98 -1.13 -19.41
CA GLU A 71 -7.26 -1.75 -19.75
C GLU A 71 -8.08 -2.06 -18.49
N ASP A 72 -9.40 -2.10 -18.60
CA ASP A 72 -10.22 -2.53 -17.47
C ASP A 72 -9.94 -3.99 -17.06
N PHE A 73 -9.95 -4.22 -15.74
CA PHE A 73 -9.55 -5.47 -15.13
C PHE A 73 -8.11 -5.89 -15.45
N SER A 74 -7.20 -4.92 -15.61
CA SER A 74 -5.77 -5.19 -15.78
C SER A 74 -4.93 -4.78 -14.57
N SER A 75 -3.85 -5.52 -14.33
CA SER A 75 -2.94 -5.26 -13.20
C SER A 75 -1.48 -5.56 -13.55
N ASN A 76 -0.54 -4.86 -12.90
CA ASN A 76 0.89 -5.13 -13.01
C ASN A 76 1.41 -6.14 -11.97
N GLU A 77 0.56 -6.58 -11.05
CA GLU A 77 0.91 -7.53 -9.99
C GLU A 77 -0.01 -8.75 -10.01
N LEU A 78 -1.32 -8.55 -10.08
CA LEU A 78 -2.32 -9.59 -9.94
C LEU A 78 -2.30 -10.57 -11.12
N THR A 79 -2.51 -11.85 -10.84
CA THR A 79 -2.61 -12.89 -11.86
C THR A 79 -3.94 -12.84 -12.60
N VAL A 80 -3.93 -13.25 -13.87
CA VAL A 80 -5.18 -13.44 -14.63
C VAL A 80 -6.08 -14.43 -13.92
N GLY A 81 -7.37 -14.12 -13.82
CA GLY A 81 -8.37 -14.90 -13.09
C GLY A 81 -8.54 -14.52 -11.62
N THR A 82 -7.68 -13.66 -11.05
CA THR A 82 -7.87 -13.14 -9.68
C THR A 82 -9.21 -12.40 -9.58
N LYS A 83 -10.04 -12.78 -8.60
CA LYS A 83 -11.35 -12.16 -8.37
C LYS A 83 -11.19 -10.78 -7.73
N ILE A 84 -11.96 -9.83 -8.23
CA ILE A 84 -12.01 -8.44 -7.77
C ILE A 84 -13.39 -8.16 -7.19
N TYR A 85 -13.41 -7.60 -5.98
CA TYR A 85 -14.62 -7.28 -5.24
C TYR A 85 -14.72 -5.77 -4.99
N SER A 86 -15.93 -5.23 -5.00
CA SER A 86 -16.22 -3.93 -4.41
C SER A 86 -16.38 -4.12 -2.90
N LEU A 87 -15.70 -3.27 -2.12
CA LEU A 87 -15.75 -3.32 -0.66
C LEU A 87 -16.49 -2.12 -0.11
N GLU A 88 -16.06 -0.92 -0.48
CA GLU A 88 -16.63 0.37 -0.12
C GLU A 88 -16.37 1.36 -1.26
N ASP A 89 -16.93 2.57 -1.16
CA ASP A 89 -16.71 3.63 -2.13
C ASP A 89 -15.21 3.93 -2.32
N GLY A 90 -14.72 3.64 -3.53
CA GLY A 90 -13.31 3.84 -3.89
C GLY A 90 -12.35 2.80 -3.31
N ILE A 91 -12.83 1.69 -2.74
CA ILE A 91 -12.02 0.59 -2.22
C ILE A 91 -12.43 -0.73 -2.90
N LEU A 92 -11.45 -1.36 -3.53
CA LEU A 92 -11.56 -2.68 -4.13
C LEU A 92 -10.74 -3.71 -3.35
N GLY A 93 -11.16 -4.97 -3.42
CA GLY A 93 -10.44 -6.11 -2.85
C GLY A 93 -10.10 -7.14 -3.92
N ALA A 94 -8.83 -7.57 -4.00
CA ALA A 94 -8.41 -8.68 -4.84
C ALA A 94 -8.16 -9.93 -4.01
N GLU A 95 -8.77 -11.06 -4.36
CA GLU A 95 -8.55 -12.33 -3.66
C GLU A 95 -7.20 -12.94 -4.06
N VAL A 96 -6.22 -12.77 -3.20
CA VAL A 96 -4.83 -13.21 -3.43
C VAL A 96 -4.56 -14.59 -2.84
N GLU A 97 -5.29 -14.98 -1.80
CA GLU A 97 -5.30 -16.30 -1.18
C GLU A 97 -6.69 -16.57 -0.60
N GLU A 98 -6.96 -17.82 -0.22
CA GLU A 98 -8.20 -18.17 0.47
C GLU A 98 -8.38 -17.29 1.72
N ASN A 99 -9.54 -16.63 1.81
CA ASN A 99 -9.89 -15.68 2.88
C ASN A 99 -8.94 -14.49 3.04
N LYS A 100 -8.13 -14.15 2.02
CA LYS A 100 -7.28 -12.94 2.04
C LYS A 100 -7.55 -12.02 0.86
N LEU A 101 -7.79 -10.75 1.17
CA LEU A 101 -7.95 -9.69 0.19
C LEU A 101 -6.76 -8.75 0.22
N LYS A 102 -6.16 -8.47 -0.93
CA LYS A 102 -5.32 -7.28 -1.10
C LYS A 102 -6.21 -6.09 -1.39
N LEU A 103 -6.06 -5.03 -0.61
CA LEU A 103 -6.83 -3.80 -0.79
C LEU A 103 -6.26 -2.96 -1.94
N PHE A 104 -7.15 -2.27 -2.65
CA PHE A 104 -6.83 -1.36 -3.74
C PHE A 104 -7.66 -0.08 -3.56
N ASN A 105 -7.01 1.06 -3.37
CA ASN A 105 -7.69 2.33 -3.15
C ASN A 105 -7.63 3.19 -4.41
N LEU A 106 -8.74 3.86 -4.74
CA LEU A 106 -8.80 4.77 -5.86
C LEU A 106 -7.71 5.85 -5.73
N LYS A 107 -6.93 6.01 -6.78
CA LYS A 107 -5.93 7.08 -6.87
C LYS A 107 -6.65 8.42 -6.92
N LYS A 108 -6.33 9.29 -5.95
CA LYS A 108 -6.85 10.66 -5.87
C LYS A 108 -6.11 11.61 -6.79
#